data_AF-A0A963A0T4-F1
#
_entry.id   AF-A0A963A0T4-F1
#
_cell.length_a   1.000
_cell.length_b   1.000
_cell.length_c   1.000
_cell.angle_alpha   90.00
_cell.angle_beta   90.00
_cell.angle_gamma   90.00
#
_symmetry.space_group_name_H-M   'P 1'
#
loop_
_entity.id
_entity.type
_entity.pdbx_description
1 polymer ?
#
loop_
_entity_poly.entity_id
_entity_poly.type
_entity_poly.pdbx_seq_one_letter_code
_entity_poly.pdbx_strand_id
1 'polypeptide(L)'
;MDVSHILDGLNDAQREAVTAPPGGMLILAGAGSGKTRVLVNRIAWLIQVEGASPWNLLSVTFTNKAAREMKGRIETLLGRPLGGMWTGTFHGLAHRLLRAHREDARLPEGFQILDSDDQNRIIRRLLKAMSLDEARWPPRQAQWFINGRKDEGFRPQHLDDAGDPFQRQMIRIYSEYQAACERGGMVDFAELLLRAHELLRDRPDILHHYRERFKHILVDEFQDTNTIQYAWLRLLAGERNNLFVVGDDDQSIYGWR
;
A
#
# COMPACT_ATOMS: atom_id res chain seq x y z
N MET A 1 -20.58 -23.02 18.97
CA MET A 1 -19.48 -22.09 19.32
C MET A 1 -20.14 -20.78 19.69
N ASP A 2 -19.87 -20.21 20.85
CA ASP A 2 -20.46 -18.92 21.25
C ASP A 2 -19.73 -17.77 20.51
N VAL A 3 -20.43 -17.16 19.55
CA VAL A 3 -19.91 -16.07 18.71
C VAL A 3 -20.46 -14.71 19.15
N SER A 4 -21.23 -14.67 20.24
CA SER A 4 -21.93 -13.46 20.72
C SER A 4 -20.93 -12.34 21.00
N HIS A 5 -19.75 -12.66 21.55
CA HIS A 5 -18.68 -11.70 21.81
C HIS A 5 -18.16 -10.94 20.56
N ILE A 6 -18.30 -11.49 19.34
CA ILE A 6 -17.96 -10.79 18.08
C ILE A 6 -19.09 -9.83 17.67
N LEU A 7 -20.34 -10.15 17.99
CA LEU A 7 -21.49 -9.42 17.45
C LEU A 7 -22.17 -8.49 18.45
N ASP A 8 -22.11 -8.74 19.76
CA ASP A 8 -23.02 -8.19 20.76
C ASP A 8 -23.09 -6.66 20.82
N GLY A 9 -21.99 -5.96 20.53
CA GLY A 9 -22.02 -4.50 20.51
C GLY A 9 -22.16 -3.87 19.13
N LEU A 10 -22.46 -4.65 18.08
CA LEU A 10 -22.69 -4.17 16.72
C LEU A 10 -24.17 -3.82 16.52
N ASN A 11 -24.45 -2.76 15.76
CA ASN A 11 -25.79 -2.47 15.23
C ASN A 11 -26.13 -3.38 14.04
N ASP A 12 -27.37 -3.32 13.55
CA ASP A 12 -27.84 -4.25 12.50
C ASP A 12 -27.01 -4.18 11.21
N ALA A 13 -26.70 -2.97 10.72
CA ALA A 13 -25.89 -2.79 9.51
C ALA A 13 -24.44 -3.29 9.71
N GLN A 14 -23.86 -3.08 10.88
CA GLN A 14 -22.53 -3.59 11.22
C GLN A 14 -22.54 -5.12 11.33
N ARG A 15 -23.60 -5.71 11.91
CA ARG A 15 -23.74 -7.18 11.98
C ARG A 15 -23.85 -7.76 10.59
N GLU A 16 -24.70 -7.20 9.73
CA GLU A 16 -24.84 -7.61 8.33
C GLU A 16 -23.48 -7.60 7.60
N ALA A 17 -22.72 -6.51 7.73
CA ALA A 17 -21.39 -6.41 7.15
C ALA A 17 -20.41 -7.47 7.69
N VAL A 18 -20.42 -7.72 9.01
CA VAL A 18 -19.52 -8.67 9.66
C VAL A 18 -19.86 -10.12 9.30
N THR A 19 -21.13 -10.48 9.20
CA THR A 19 -21.61 -11.84 8.99
C THR A 19 -21.87 -12.18 7.52
N ALA A 20 -21.72 -11.22 6.61
CA ALA A 20 -21.90 -11.44 5.18
C ALA A 20 -21.05 -12.64 4.67
N PRO A 21 -21.52 -13.40 3.67
CA PRO A 21 -20.70 -14.46 3.07
C PRO A 21 -19.34 -13.95 2.59
N PRO A 22 -18.28 -14.78 2.56
CA PRO A 22 -17.01 -14.41 1.94
C PRO A 22 -17.23 -13.92 0.49
N GLY A 23 -16.73 -12.72 0.20
CA GLY A 23 -17.02 -12.04 -1.05
C GLY A 23 -16.43 -10.63 -1.08
N GLY A 24 -16.51 -9.99 -2.24
CA GLY A 24 -16.20 -8.57 -2.36
C GLY A 24 -17.31 -7.74 -1.75
N MET A 25 -16.95 -6.75 -0.95
CA MET A 25 -17.89 -5.86 -0.26
C MET A 25 -17.27 -4.47 -0.11
N LEU A 26 -18.06 -3.45 -0.42
CA LEU A 26 -17.76 -2.05 -0.17
C LEU A 26 -18.69 -1.54 0.93
N ILE A 27 -18.11 -0.95 1.97
CA ILE A 27 -18.84 -0.32 3.06
C ILE A 27 -18.55 1.18 3.03
N LEU A 28 -19.57 1.94 2.68
CA LEU A 28 -19.57 3.39 2.76
C LEU A 28 -20.15 3.79 4.12
N ALA A 29 -19.34 4.41 4.97
CA ALA A 29 -19.81 4.76 6.30
C ALA A 29 -19.12 6.01 6.85
N GLY A 30 -19.95 6.93 7.35
CA GLY A 30 -19.55 8.24 7.88
C GLY A 30 -18.49 8.21 8.98
N ALA A 31 -17.98 9.38 9.36
CA ALA A 31 -17.14 9.53 10.56
C ALA A 31 -17.85 9.00 11.81
N GLY A 32 -17.13 8.29 12.68
CA GLY A 32 -17.70 7.76 13.93
C GLY A 32 -18.65 6.57 13.79
N SER A 33 -18.94 6.09 12.57
CA SER A 33 -19.83 4.95 12.30
C SER A 33 -19.29 3.58 12.72
N GLY A 34 -18.03 3.50 13.15
CA GLY A 34 -17.39 2.26 13.56
C GLY A 34 -16.75 1.44 12.42
N LYS A 35 -16.31 2.05 11.32
CA LYS A 35 -15.58 1.40 10.21
C LYS A 35 -14.51 0.39 10.66
N THR A 36 -13.56 0.86 11.47
CA THR A 36 -12.49 0.00 12.02
C THR A 36 -13.05 -1.11 12.90
N ARG A 37 -14.15 -0.88 13.61
CA ARG A 37 -14.82 -1.91 14.42
C ARG A 37 -15.38 -3.00 13.50
N VAL A 38 -16.05 -2.65 12.41
CA VAL A 38 -16.55 -3.61 11.42
C VAL A 38 -15.41 -4.44 10.87
N LEU A 39 -14.29 -3.83 10.46
CA LEU A 39 -13.12 -4.55 9.97
C LEU A 39 -12.55 -5.57 10.98
N VAL A 40 -12.36 -5.13 12.23
CA VAL A 40 -11.85 -6.00 13.29
C VAL A 40 -12.78 -7.20 13.53
N ASN A 41 -14.08 -6.95 13.65
CA ASN A 41 -15.05 -8.00 13.91
C ASN A 41 -15.23 -8.92 12.71
N ARG A 42 -15.13 -8.40 11.48
CA ARG A 42 -15.11 -9.19 10.25
C ARG A 42 -13.92 -10.14 10.21
N ILE A 43 -12.73 -9.68 10.58
CA ILE A 43 -11.54 -10.55 10.65
C ILE A 43 -11.74 -11.67 11.68
N ALA A 44 -12.26 -11.34 12.86
CA ALA A 44 -12.55 -12.35 13.88
C ALA A 44 -13.61 -13.35 13.41
N TRP A 45 -14.68 -12.88 12.75
CA TRP A 45 -15.72 -13.71 12.15
C TRP A 45 -15.16 -14.69 11.11
N LEU A 46 -14.35 -14.19 10.17
CA LEU A 46 -13.69 -15.02 9.16
C LEU A 46 -12.87 -16.14 9.80
N ILE A 47 -12.17 -15.85 10.91
CA ILE A 47 -11.31 -16.84 11.57
C ILE A 47 -12.10 -17.84 12.40
N GLN A 48 -13.05 -17.38 13.24
CA GLN A 48 -13.75 -18.26 14.19
C GLN A 48 -14.95 -18.99 13.56
N VAL A 49 -15.64 -18.35 12.62
CA VAL A 49 -16.91 -18.86 12.07
C VAL A 49 -16.70 -19.45 10.68
N GLU A 50 -16.05 -18.71 9.78
CA GLU A 50 -15.76 -19.21 8.42
C GLU A 50 -14.54 -20.16 8.37
N GLY A 51 -13.84 -20.33 9.50
CA GLY A 51 -12.69 -21.23 9.62
C GLY A 51 -11.46 -20.79 8.81
N ALA A 52 -11.36 -19.51 8.43
CA ALA A 52 -10.23 -18.99 7.68
C ALA A 52 -8.95 -19.04 8.53
N SER A 53 -7.88 -19.60 7.96
CA SER A 53 -6.55 -19.53 8.56
C SER A 53 -6.06 -18.08 8.58
N PRO A 54 -5.51 -17.55 9.70
CA PRO A 54 -4.95 -16.20 9.74
C PRO A 54 -3.90 -15.92 8.65
N TRP A 55 -3.18 -16.94 8.20
CA TRP A 55 -2.23 -16.87 7.08
C TRP A 55 -2.87 -16.40 5.77
N ASN A 56 -4.19 -16.59 5.64
CA ASN A 56 -4.95 -16.26 4.45
C ASN A 56 -5.52 -14.83 4.45
N LEU A 57 -5.28 -14.06 5.51
CA LEU A 57 -5.79 -12.70 5.64
C LEU A 57 -4.69 -11.66 5.43
N LEU A 58 -5.02 -10.67 4.62
CA LEU A 58 -4.28 -9.42 4.44
C LEU A 58 -5.18 -8.27 4.92
N SER A 59 -4.69 -7.46 5.85
CA SER A 59 -5.35 -6.23 6.29
C SER A 59 -4.43 -5.03 6.08
N VAL A 60 -4.94 -4.01 5.41
CA VAL A 60 -4.21 -2.81 4.99
C VAL A 60 -4.85 -1.56 5.56
N THR A 61 -4.04 -0.62 6.04
CA THR A 61 -4.46 0.70 6.52
C THR A 61 -3.41 1.76 6.16
N PHE A 62 -3.66 3.04 6.45
CA PHE A 62 -2.79 4.14 6.03
C PHE A 62 -1.72 4.52 7.06
N THR A 63 -1.93 4.23 8.34
CA THR A 63 -0.98 4.65 9.39
C THR A 63 -0.46 3.49 10.22
N ASN A 64 0.81 3.59 10.66
CA ASN A 64 1.41 2.61 11.56
C ASN A 64 0.69 2.54 12.91
N LYS A 65 0.04 3.64 13.34
CA LYS A 65 -0.79 3.66 14.54
C LYS A 65 -2.06 2.82 14.33
N ALA A 66 -2.81 3.09 13.26
CA ALA A 66 -4.01 2.32 12.92
C ALA A 66 -3.71 0.83 12.74
N ALA A 67 -2.61 0.47 12.08
CA ALA A 67 -2.23 -0.93 11.90
C ALA A 67 -1.98 -1.66 13.23
N ARG A 68 -1.27 -1.00 14.17
CA ARG A 68 -1.00 -1.55 15.51
C ARG A 68 -2.27 -1.65 16.35
N GLU A 69 -3.10 -0.61 16.32
CA GLU A 69 -4.38 -0.60 17.05
C GLU A 69 -5.32 -1.68 16.52
N MET A 70 -5.47 -1.80 15.20
CA MET A 70 -6.28 -2.83 14.58
C MET A 70 -5.78 -4.22 14.95
N LYS A 71 -4.46 -4.48 14.85
CA LYS A 71 -3.86 -5.75 15.28
C LYS A 71 -4.20 -6.06 16.73
N GLY A 72 -3.96 -5.12 17.65
CA GLY A 72 -4.24 -5.32 19.08
C GLY A 72 -5.71 -5.60 19.35
N ARG A 73 -6.63 -4.91 18.68
CA ARG A 73 -8.08 -5.16 18.81
C ARG A 73 -8.48 -6.56 18.33
N ILE A 74 -7.92 -7.04 17.22
CA ILE A 74 -8.20 -8.40 16.73
C ILE A 74 -7.64 -9.44 17.71
N GLU A 75 -6.42 -9.26 18.24
CA GLU A 75 -5.81 -10.19 19.21
C GLU A 75 -6.62 -10.27 20.50
N THR A 76 -7.08 -9.12 21.02
CA THR A 76 -7.99 -9.08 22.17
C THR A 76 -9.29 -9.82 21.89
N LEU A 77 -9.90 -9.59 20.72
CA LEU A 77 -11.17 -10.22 20.36
C LEU A 77 -11.04 -11.74 20.19
N LEU A 78 -9.92 -12.22 19.63
CA LEU A 78 -9.64 -13.65 19.45
C LEU A 78 -9.06 -14.33 20.70
N GLY A 79 -8.63 -13.57 21.71
CA GLY A 79 -7.95 -14.08 22.90
C GLY A 79 -6.59 -14.72 22.62
N ARG A 80 -5.97 -14.43 21.46
CA ARG A 80 -4.69 -15.02 21.05
C ARG A 80 -3.96 -14.15 20.01
N PRO A 81 -2.62 -14.29 19.87
CA PRO A 81 -1.87 -13.62 18.81
C PRO A 81 -2.32 -14.02 17.39
N LEU A 82 -2.22 -13.12 16.42
CA LEU A 82 -2.72 -13.35 15.04
C LEU A 82 -1.90 -14.33 14.18
N GLY A 83 -0.77 -14.84 14.69
CA GLY A 83 0.11 -15.83 14.06
C GLY A 83 0.02 -15.98 12.54
N GLY A 84 0.84 -15.24 11.79
CA GLY A 84 0.98 -15.42 10.33
C GLY A 84 0.12 -14.48 9.45
N MET A 85 -0.88 -13.82 10.02
CA MET A 85 -1.65 -12.77 9.35
C MET A 85 -0.77 -11.58 8.92
N TRP A 86 -1.06 -11.02 7.75
CA TRP A 86 -0.44 -9.77 7.30
C TRP A 86 -1.34 -8.61 7.64
N THR A 87 -0.91 -7.77 8.58
CA THR A 87 -1.60 -6.53 8.95
C THR A 87 -0.58 -5.40 8.99
N GLY A 88 -0.82 -4.32 8.25
CA GLY A 88 0.16 -3.24 8.13
C GLY A 88 -0.30 -2.08 7.27
N THR A 89 0.63 -1.17 7.00
CA THR A 89 0.44 -0.11 6.00
C THR A 89 0.82 -0.60 4.61
N PHE A 90 0.33 0.05 3.55
CA PHE A 90 0.77 -0.23 2.17
C PHE A 90 2.29 -0.28 2.06
N HIS A 91 2.99 0.73 2.56
CA HIS A 91 4.45 0.80 2.54
C HIS A 91 5.10 -0.30 3.38
N GLY A 92 4.60 -0.59 4.57
CA GLY A 92 5.15 -1.65 5.42
C GLY A 92 4.98 -3.05 4.81
N LEU A 93 3.85 -3.29 4.14
CA LEU A 93 3.56 -4.56 3.48
C LEU A 93 4.34 -4.69 2.16
N ALA A 94 4.45 -3.63 1.38
CA ALA A 94 5.31 -3.57 0.20
C ALA A 94 6.79 -3.79 0.57
N HIS A 95 7.26 -3.15 1.64
CA HIS A 95 8.61 -3.38 2.17
C HIS A 95 8.83 -4.84 2.59
N ARG A 96 7.87 -5.42 3.32
CA ARG A 96 7.92 -6.85 3.71
C ARG A 96 7.98 -7.77 2.49
N LEU A 97 7.19 -7.48 1.45
CA LEU A 97 7.18 -8.22 0.19
C LEU A 97 8.54 -8.14 -0.51
N LEU A 98 9.07 -6.93 -0.69
CA LEU A 98 10.35 -6.70 -1.35
C LEU A 98 11.52 -7.32 -0.58
N ARG A 99 11.49 -7.32 0.76
CA ARG A 99 12.50 -8.02 1.58
C ARG A 99 12.48 -9.53 1.35
N ALA A 100 11.29 -10.12 1.22
CA ALA A 100 11.14 -11.56 1.01
C ALA A 100 11.58 -12.00 -0.40
N HIS A 101 11.45 -11.11 -1.40
CA HIS A 101 11.73 -11.38 -2.82
C HIS A 101 12.76 -10.41 -3.38
N ARG A 102 13.79 -10.08 -2.60
CA ARG A 102 14.75 -9.02 -2.95
C ARG A 102 15.47 -9.30 -4.27
N GLU A 103 15.78 -10.55 -4.57
CA GLU A 103 16.52 -10.94 -5.77
C GLU A 103 15.63 -10.79 -7.02
N ASP A 104 14.39 -11.27 -6.95
CA ASP A 104 13.39 -11.06 -8.00
C ASP A 104 13.06 -9.58 -8.21
N ALA A 105 13.06 -8.78 -7.13
CA ALA A 105 12.89 -7.33 -7.17
C ALA A 105 14.14 -6.57 -7.61
N ARG A 106 15.26 -7.27 -7.86
CA ARG A 106 16.58 -6.71 -8.23
C ARG A 106 17.10 -5.69 -7.21
N LEU A 107 16.88 -5.99 -5.93
CA LEU A 107 17.32 -5.18 -4.79
C LEU A 107 18.45 -5.89 -4.02
N PRO A 108 19.47 -5.13 -3.57
CA PRO A 108 20.52 -5.69 -2.71
C PRO A 108 19.95 -6.07 -1.33
N GLU A 109 20.61 -7.00 -0.64
CA GLU A 109 20.17 -7.49 0.68
C GLU A 109 19.98 -6.39 1.72
N GLY A 110 20.81 -5.35 1.67
CA GLY A 110 20.77 -4.23 2.60
C GLY A 110 20.14 -2.95 2.03
N PHE A 111 19.26 -3.02 1.02
CA PHE A 111 18.75 -1.79 0.37
C PHE A 111 18.24 -0.76 1.39
N GLN A 112 18.67 0.49 1.21
CA GLN A 112 18.39 1.58 2.14
C GLN A 112 17.07 2.25 1.78
N ILE A 113 16.18 2.41 2.76
CA ILE A 113 14.98 3.23 2.59
C ILE A 113 15.37 4.70 2.75
N LEU A 114 15.01 5.53 1.77
CA LEU A 114 15.18 6.97 1.82
C LEU A 114 13.94 7.64 2.41
N ASP A 115 14.15 8.49 3.42
CA ASP A 115 13.13 9.44 3.83
C ASP A 115 13.07 10.65 2.88
N SER A 116 12.12 11.56 3.14
CA SER A 116 11.92 12.75 2.31
C SER A 116 13.14 13.68 2.29
N ASP A 117 13.88 13.79 3.39
CA ASP A 117 15.03 14.70 3.47
C ASP A 117 16.26 14.10 2.77
N ASP A 118 16.46 12.79 2.91
CA ASP A 118 17.52 12.06 2.23
C ASP A 118 17.28 12.02 0.70
N GLN A 119 16.05 11.79 0.27
CA GLN A 119 15.67 11.94 -1.14
C GLN A 119 15.99 13.35 -1.65
N ASN A 120 15.62 14.40 -0.89
CA ASN A 120 15.89 15.79 -1.28
C ASN A 120 17.41 16.08 -1.40
N ARG A 121 18.21 15.56 -0.47
CA ARG A 121 19.68 15.69 -0.48
C ARG A 121 20.30 15.01 -1.70
N ILE A 122 19.82 13.83 -2.08
CA ILE A 122 20.29 13.12 -3.28
C ILE A 122 19.95 13.94 -4.53
N ILE A 123 18.72 14.43 -4.64
CA ILE A 123 18.29 15.27 -5.77
C ILE A 123 19.15 16.53 -5.87
N ARG A 124 19.45 17.23 -4.77
CA ARG A 124 20.36 18.40 -4.77
C ARG A 124 21.73 18.07 -5.35
N ARG A 125 22.33 16.97 -4.90
CA ARG A 125 23.65 16.53 -5.40
C ARG A 125 23.59 16.18 -6.89
N LEU A 126 22.50 15.55 -7.32
CA LEU A 126 22.25 15.20 -8.72
C LEU A 126 22.16 16.45 -9.61
N LEU A 127 21.35 17.44 -9.22
CA LEU A 127 21.18 18.68 -9.97
C LEU A 127 22.51 19.42 -10.13
N LYS A 128 23.32 19.48 -9.07
CA LYS A 128 24.67 20.05 -9.12
C LYS A 128 25.57 19.28 -10.10
N ALA A 129 25.55 17.94 -10.08
CA ALA A 129 26.33 17.12 -11.01
C ALA A 129 25.90 17.30 -12.47
N MET A 130 24.61 17.57 -12.71
CA MET A 130 24.06 17.89 -14.03
C MET A 130 24.32 19.34 -14.46
N SER A 131 25.00 20.15 -13.64
CA SER A 131 25.22 21.59 -13.87
C SER A 131 23.91 22.37 -14.06
N LEU A 132 22.88 21.98 -13.31
CA LEU A 132 21.58 22.65 -13.29
C LEU A 132 21.51 23.68 -12.17
N ASP A 133 20.96 24.85 -12.47
CA ASP A 133 20.73 25.93 -11.52
C ASP A 133 19.56 25.59 -10.57
N GLU A 134 19.78 25.60 -9.25
CA GLU A 134 18.76 25.29 -8.24
C GLU A 134 17.61 26.30 -8.18
N ALA A 135 17.82 27.55 -8.62
CA ALA A 135 16.75 28.54 -8.69
C ALA A 135 15.79 28.23 -9.85
N ARG A 136 16.32 27.71 -10.96
CA ARG A 136 15.50 27.27 -12.11
C ARG A 136 14.91 25.88 -11.91
N TRP A 137 15.62 24.99 -11.22
CA TRP A 137 15.23 23.60 -10.97
C TRP A 137 15.22 23.31 -9.46
N PRO A 138 14.22 23.81 -8.71
CA PRO A 138 14.16 23.58 -7.27
C PRO A 138 14.14 22.07 -6.93
N PRO A 139 15.04 21.59 -6.05
CA PRO A 139 15.11 20.17 -5.69
C PRO A 139 13.81 19.60 -5.14
N ARG A 140 13.04 20.40 -4.40
CA ARG A 140 11.71 20.01 -3.89
C ARG A 140 10.70 19.82 -5.02
N GLN A 141 10.76 20.62 -6.08
CA GLN A 141 9.88 20.47 -7.23
C GLN A 141 10.21 19.18 -8.01
N ALA A 142 11.51 18.89 -8.20
CA ALA A 142 11.96 17.62 -8.76
C ALA A 142 11.50 16.42 -7.93
N GLN A 143 11.60 16.52 -6.59
CA GLN A 143 11.13 15.48 -5.68
C GLN A 143 9.63 15.23 -5.80
N TRP A 144 8.80 16.28 -5.81
CA TRP A 144 7.36 16.15 -5.98
C TRP A 144 6.98 15.55 -7.33
N PHE A 145 7.65 15.99 -8.40
CA PHE A 145 7.45 15.40 -9.72
C PHE A 145 7.78 13.91 -9.73
N ILE A 146 8.94 13.50 -9.20
CA ILE A 146 9.35 12.09 -9.15
C ILE A 146 8.33 11.26 -8.37
N ASN A 147 7.96 11.70 -7.16
CA ASN A 147 7.03 10.95 -6.32
C ASN A 147 5.66 10.83 -6.98
N GLY A 148 5.10 11.94 -7.49
CA GLY A 148 3.82 11.91 -8.20
C GLY A 148 3.83 11.00 -9.42
N ARG A 149 4.93 10.92 -10.17
CA ARG A 149 5.03 9.96 -11.28
C ARG A 149 5.09 8.52 -10.81
N LYS A 150 5.76 8.24 -9.69
CA LYS A 150 5.78 6.89 -9.08
C LYS A 150 4.44 6.48 -8.50
N ASP A 151 3.71 7.41 -7.88
CA ASP A 151 2.37 7.20 -7.33
C ASP A 151 1.33 6.89 -8.42
N GLU A 152 1.53 7.43 -9.63
CA GLU A 152 0.78 7.08 -10.85
C GLU A 152 1.31 5.82 -11.56
N GLY A 153 2.37 5.20 -11.04
CA GLY A 153 2.95 3.98 -11.61
C GLY A 153 3.86 4.18 -12.83
N PHE A 154 4.29 5.41 -13.10
CA PHE A 154 5.16 5.72 -14.23
C PHE A 154 6.65 5.67 -13.89
N ARG A 155 7.38 4.95 -14.73
CA ARG A 155 8.84 5.01 -14.82
C ARG A 155 9.25 6.10 -15.82
N PRO A 156 10.49 6.63 -15.74
CA PRO A 156 10.91 7.73 -16.61
C PRO A 156 10.72 7.43 -18.10
N GLN A 157 10.98 6.18 -18.53
CA GLN A 157 10.83 5.75 -19.92
C GLN A 157 9.38 5.68 -20.42
N HIS A 158 8.38 5.75 -19.53
CA HIS A 158 6.96 5.76 -19.90
C HIS A 158 6.41 7.18 -20.05
N LEU A 159 7.21 8.22 -19.74
CA LEU A 159 6.77 9.61 -19.76
C LEU A 159 7.06 10.23 -21.12
N ASP A 160 6.04 10.87 -21.70
CA ASP A 160 6.18 11.73 -22.87
C ASP A 160 6.46 13.17 -22.39
N ASP A 161 7.32 13.90 -23.10
CA ASP A 161 7.56 15.32 -22.83
C ASP A 161 6.54 16.24 -23.51
N ALA A 162 5.72 15.72 -24.44
CA ALA A 162 4.70 16.46 -25.18
C ALA A 162 5.23 17.73 -25.88
N GLY A 163 6.54 17.78 -26.17
CA GLY A 163 7.21 18.95 -26.74
C GLY A 163 7.57 20.04 -25.73
N ASP A 164 7.28 19.89 -24.44
CA ASP A 164 7.61 20.87 -23.40
C ASP A 164 9.07 20.70 -22.92
N PRO A 165 9.95 21.71 -23.12
CA PRO A 165 11.32 21.67 -22.64
C PRO A 165 11.44 21.51 -21.12
N PHE A 166 10.48 22.04 -20.35
CA PHE A 166 10.47 21.89 -18.89
C PHE A 166 10.22 20.43 -18.51
N GLN A 167 9.16 19.82 -19.06
CA GLN A 167 8.83 18.42 -18.85
C GLN A 167 9.97 17.48 -19.27
N ARG A 168 10.59 17.73 -20.43
CA ARG A 168 11.77 16.97 -20.89
C ARG A 168 12.90 16.96 -19.86
N GLN A 169 13.21 18.12 -19.29
CA GLN A 169 14.27 18.23 -18.30
C GLN A 169 13.90 17.54 -16.98
N MET A 170 12.63 17.58 -16.57
CA MET A 170 12.14 16.86 -15.38
C MET A 170 12.19 15.35 -15.56
N ILE A 171 11.84 14.83 -16.75
CA ILE A 171 11.98 13.41 -17.10
C ILE A 171 13.46 12.99 -17.06
N ARG A 172 14.36 13.84 -17.56
CA ARG A 172 15.80 13.59 -17.47
C ARG A 172 16.30 13.55 -16.03
N ILE A 173 15.87 14.50 -15.17
CA ILE A 173 16.20 14.50 -13.74
C ILE A 173 15.69 13.22 -13.07
N TYR A 174 14.45 12.79 -13.36
CA TYR A 174 13.91 11.55 -12.83
C TYR A 174 14.72 10.33 -13.30
N SER A 175 15.09 10.25 -14.58
CA SER A 175 15.92 9.17 -15.13
C SER A 175 17.27 9.05 -14.42
N GLU A 176 17.96 10.17 -14.22
CA GLU A 176 19.26 10.22 -13.54
C GLU A 176 19.14 9.90 -12.04
N TYR A 177 18.08 10.38 -11.39
CA TYR A 177 17.76 10.04 -10.00
C TYR A 177 17.53 8.53 -9.83
N GLN A 178 16.71 7.94 -10.70
CA GLN A 178 16.42 6.51 -10.67
C GLN A 178 17.69 5.68 -10.83
N ALA A 179 18.56 6.04 -11.79
CA ALA A 179 19.84 5.38 -12.00
C ALA A 179 20.79 5.53 -10.80
N ALA A 180 20.79 6.68 -10.13
CA ALA A 180 21.56 6.90 -8.91
C ALA A 180 21.06 6.02 -7.75
N CYS A 181 19.73 5.93 -7.57
CA CYS A 181 19.10 5.04 -6.59
C CYS A 181 19.43 3.57 -6.84
N GLU A 182 19.35 3.10 -8.08
CA GLU A 182 19.67 1.72 -8.44
C GLU A 182 21.13 1.37 -8.18
N ARG A 183 22.08 2.24 -8.58
CA ARG A 183 23.51 2.04 -8.29
C ARG A 183 23.82 2.04 -6.79
N GLY A 184 23.12 2.87 -6.02
CA GLY A 184 23.32 3.00 -4.58
C GLY A 184 22.53 2.00 -3.74
N GLY A 185 21.67 1.17 -4.34
CA GLY A 185 20.79 0.28 -3.59
C GLY A 185 19.79 1.04 -2.71
N MET A 186 19.28 2.17 -3.17
CA MET A 186 18.40 3.07 -2.42
C MET A 186 16.96 2.99 -2.93
N VAL A 187 16.00 3.05 -2.02
CA VAL A 187 14.57 2.90 -2.29
C VAL A 187 13.81 3.99 -1.52
N ASP A 188 13.22 4.96 -2.22
CA ASP A 188 12.34 5.95 -1.59
C ASP A 188 10.94 5.36 -1.27
N PHE A 189 10.11 6.11 -0.56
CA PHE A 189 8.78 5.62 -0.15
C PHE A 189 7.88 5.26 -1.34
N ALA A 190 7.82 6.10 -2.37
CA ALA A 190 7.01 5.82 -3.57
C ALA A 190 7.57 4.61 -4.35
N GLU A 191 8.89 4.44 -4.35
CA GLU A 191 9.57 3.28 -4.92
C GLU A 191 9.15 1.95 -4.29
N LEU A 192 8.89 1.91 -2.97
CA LEU A 192 8.42 0.69 -2.31
C LEU A 192 7.14 0.16 -2.97
N LEU A 193 6.19 1.05 -3.23
CA LEU A 193 4.89 0.68 -3.81
C LEU A 193 5.03 0.30 -5.28
N LEU A 194 5.72 1.14 -6.07
CA LEU A 194 5.89 0.89 -7.50
C LEU A 194 6.68 -0.41 -7.74
N ARG A 195 7.80 -0.61 -7.04
CA ARG A 195 8.62 -1.82 -7.18
C ARG A 195 7.86 -3.07 -6.71
N ALA A 196 7.08 -2.98 -5.62
CA ALA A 196 6.26 -4.10 -5.16
C ALA A 196 5.17 -4.47 -6.16
N HIS A 197 4.55 -3.48 -6.79
CA HIS A 197 3.60 -3.71 -7.88
C HIS A 197 4.26 -4.35 -9.11
N GLU A 198 5.40 -3.81 -9.56
CA GLU A 198 6.16 -4.37 -10.69
C GLU A 198 6.61 -5.80 -10.44
N LEU A 199 7.11 -6.10 -9.23
CA LEU A 199 7.49 -7.45 -8.84
C LEU A 199 6.34 -8.44 -9.07
N LEU A 200 5.15 -8.12 -8.57
CA LEU A 200 4.00 -9.02 -8.70
C LEU A 200 3.47 -9.06 -10.14
N ARG A 201 3.48 -7.94 -10.88
CA ARG A 201 3.08 -7.89 -12.29
C ARG A 201 4.00 -8.74 -13.17
N ASP A 202 5.31 -8.66 -12.94
CA ASP A 202 6.33 -9.22 -13.83
C ASP A 202 6.78 -10.63 -13.39
N ARG A 203 6.37 -11.09 -12.19
CA ARG A 203 6.63 -12.45 -11.68
C ARG A 203 5.30 -13.18 -11.36
N PRO A 204 4.64 -13.77 -12.38
CA PRO A 204 3.34 -14.44 -12.20
C PRO A 204 3.37 -15.59 -11.19
N ASP A 205 4.52 -16.24 -11.01
CA ASP A 205 4.78 -17.27 -10.00
C ASP A 205 4.65 -16.72 -8.57
N ILE A 206 5.26 -15.56 -8.30
CA ILE A 206 5.18 -14.88 -7.00
C ILE A 206 3.76 -14.35 -6.78
N LEU A 207 3.15 -13.75 -7.81
CA LEU A 207 1.77 -13.31 -7.74
C LEU A 207 0.80 -14.45 -7.43
N HIS A 208 0.96 -15.60 -8.10
CA HIS A 208 0.13 -16.77 -7.86
C HIS A 208 0.26 -17.24 -6.40
N HIS A 209 1.47 -17.30 -5.86
CA HIS A 209 1.69 -17.62 -4.44
C HIS A 209 0.91 -16.70 -3.50
N TYR A 210 0.97 -15.38 -3.70
CA TYR A 210 0.26 -14.43 -2.83
C TYR A 210 -1.25 -14.40 -3.05
N ARG A 211 -1.74 -14.66 -4.27
CA ARG A 211 -3.17 -14.86 -4.55
C ARG A 211 -3.69 -16.13 -3.87
N GLU A 212 -2.88 -17.19 -3.87
CA GLU A 212 -3.23 -18.43 -3.16
C GLU A 212 -3.25 -18.23 -1.65
N ARG A 213 -2.28 -17.49 -1.13
CA ARG A 213 -2.23 -17.12 0.28
C ARG A 213 -3.40 -16.23 0.66
N PHE A 214 -3.51 -15.03 0.11
CA PHE A 214 -4.46 -14.01 0.56
C PHE A 214 -5.86 -14.26 0.00
N LYS A 215 -6.60 -15.16 0.67
CA LYS A 215 -8.00 -15.44 0.37
C LYS A 215 -8.94 -14.33 0.81
N HIS A 216 -8.56 -13.49 1.77
CA HIS A 216 -9.34 -12.33 2.20
C HIS A 216 -8.44 -11.10 2.29
N ILE A 217 -8.80 -10.04 1.56
CA ILE A 217 -8.08 -8.76 1.56
C ILE A 217 -9.01 -7.71 2.16
N LEU A 218 -8.59 -7.09 3.25
CA LEU A 218 -9.36 -6.08 3.95
C LEU A 218 -8.62 -4.74 3.92
N VAL A 219 -9.32 -3.65 3.60
CA VAL A 219 -8.70 -2.33 3.45
C VAL A 219 -9.50 -1.29 4.23
N ASP A 220 -8.82 -0.57 5.12
CA ASP A 220 -9.35 0.58 5.86
C ASP A 220 -9.03 1.90 5.14
N GLU A 221 -9.89 2.90 5.33
CA GLU A 221 -9.80 4.24 4.73
C GLU A 221 -9.57 4.21 3.20
N PHE A 222 -10.37 3.40 2.49
CA PHE A 222 -10.16 3.13 1.07
C PHE A 222 -10.18 4.39 0.19
N GLN A 223 -10.89 5.45 0.60
CA GLN A 223 -10.93 6.75 -0.10
C GLN A 223 -9.56 7.46 -0.20
N ASP A 224 -8.59 7.05 0.61
CA ASP A 224 -7.25 7.65 0.64
C ASP A 224 -6.26 6.93 -0.32
N THR A 225 -6.74 5.91 -1.05
CA THR A 225 -5.93 5.06 -1.93
C THR A 225 -5.55 5.80 -3.21
N ASN A 226 -4.25 5.91 -3.50
CA ASN A 226 -3.77 6.46 -4.77
C ASN A 226 -3.68 5.39 -5.89
N THR A 227 -3.34 5.80 -7.11
CA THR A 227 -3.32 4.94 -8.30
C THR A 227 -2.50 3.66 -8.11
N ILE A 228 -1.26 3.76 -7.63
CA ILE A 228 -0.38 2.58 -7.47
C ILE A 228 -0.84 1.65 -6.35
N GLN A 229 -1.39 2.18 -5.25
CA GLN A 229 -1.95 1.37 -4.17
C GLN A 229 -3.19 0.61 -4.64
N TYR A 230 -4.07 1.26 -5.40
CA TYR A 230 -5.24 0.64 -6.01
C TYR A 230 -4.82 -0.45 -7.00
N ALA A 231 -3.85 -0.16 -7.89
CA ALA A 231 -3.32 -1.13 -8.83
C ALA A 231 -2.72 -2.36 -8.12
N TRP A 232 -1.98 -2.15 -7.02
CA TRP A 232 -1.43 -3.23 -6.20
C TRP A 232 -2.52 -4.12 -5.59
N LEU A 233 -3.57 -3.53 -5.02
CA LEU A 233 -4.72 -4.27 -4.48
C LEU A 233 -5.45 -5.05 -5.57
N ARG A 234 -5.73 -4.42 -6.71
CA ARG A 234 -6.39 -5.06 -7.86
C ARG A 234 -5.58 -6.23 -8.39
N LEU A 235 -4.26 -6.10 -8.42
CA LEU A 235 -3.39 -7.15 -8.87
C LEU A 235 -3.39 -8.34 -7.89
N LEU A 236 -3.38 -8.10 -6.58
CA LEU A 236 -3.53 -9.16 -5.58
C LEU A 236 -4.93 -9.81 -5.57
N ALA A 237 -5.98 -9.03 -5.77
CA ALA A 237 -7.35 -9.54 -5.91
C ALA A 237 -7.48 -10.44 -7.15
N GLY A 238 -6.94 -9.98 -8.27
CA GLY A 238 -7.21 -10.55 -9.59
C GLY A 238 -8.71 -10.57 -9.87
N GLU A 239 -9.19 -11.71 -10.37
CA GLU A 239 -10.60 -11.96 -10.63
C GLU A 239 -11.34 -12.51 -9.40
N ARG A 240 -10.65 -12.60 -8.24
CA ARG A 240 -11.28 -13.07 -7.00
C ARG A 240 -12.10 -11.94 -6.41
N ASN A 241 -13.37 -12.23 -6.15
CA ASN A 241 -14.24 -11.34 -5.42
C ASN A 241 -13.98 -11.48 -3.91
N ASN A 242 -12.83 -11.00 -3.43
CA ASN A 242 -12.40 -11.22 -2.04
C ASN A 242 -11.88 -9.97 -1.30
N LEU A 243 -12.21 -8.79 -1.83
CA LEU A 243 -11.89 -7.49 -1.22
C LEU A 243 -13.02 -7.00 -0.33
N PHE A 244 -12.71 -6.76 0.93
CA PHE A 244 -13.60 -6.09 1.87
C PHE A 244 -13.04 -4.71 2.17
N VAL A 245 -13.64 -3.67 1.63
CA VAL A 245 -13.13 -2.30 1.75
C VAL A 245 -14.11 -1.44 2.55
N VAL A 246 -13.58 -0.61 3.44
CA VAL A 246 -14.37 0.38 4.17
C VAL A 246 -13.81 1.77 3.85
N GLY A 247 -14.71 2.74 3.68
CA GLY A 247 -14.31 4.10 3.37
C GLY A 247 -15.44 5.10 3.53
N ASP A 248 -15.10 6.36 3.31
CA ASP A 248 -16.03 7.48 3.34
C ASP A 248 -15.55 8.56 2.37
N ASP A 249 -16.26 8.73 1.26
CA ASP A 249 -15.86 9.67 0.20
C ASP A 249 -15.84 11.12 0.72
N ASP A 250 -16.67 11.46 1.71
CA ASP A 250 -16.70 12.78 2.36
C ASP A 250 -15.46 13.06 3.23
N GLN A 251 -14.61 12.05 3.45
CA GLN A 251 -13.36 12.16 4.25
C GLN A 251 -12.08 12.06 3.41
N SER A 252 -12.16 12.10 2.08
CA SER A 252 -10.95 12.09 1.26
C SER A 252 -10.13 13.38 1.47
N ILE A 253 -9.01 13.27 2.20
CA ILE A 253 -8.12 14.40 2.53
C ILE A 253 -6.73 14.29 1.88
N TYR A 254 -6.47 13.21 1.13
CA TYR A 254 -5.19 12.96 0.47
C TYR A 254 -5.22 13.11 -1.05
N GLY A 255 -6.23 13.74 -1.65
CA GLY A 255 -6.31 13.93 -3.11
C GLY A 255 -5.17 14.74 -3.76
N TRP A 256 -4.20 15.23 -2.98
CA TRP A 256 -2.95 15.84 -3.44
C TRP A 256 -1.80 14.84 -3.60
N ARG A 257 -2.01 13.57 -3.23
CA ARG A 257 -1.06 12.45 -3.29
C ARG A 257 -1.49 11.40 -4.32
#